data_AF-A0A8C9N077-F1
#
_entry.id   AF-A0A8C9N077-F1
#
_cell.length_a   1.000
_cell.length_b   1.000
_cell.length_c   1.000
_cell.angle_alpha   90.00
_cell.angle_beta   90.00
_cell.angle_gamma   90.00
#
_symmetry.space_group_name_H-M   'P 1'
#
loop_
_entity.id
_entity.type
_entity.pdbx_description
1 polymer ?
#
loop_
_entity_poly.entity_id
_entity_poly.type
_entity_poly.pdbx_seq_one_letter_code
_entity_poly.pdbx_strand_id
1 'polypeptide(L)'
;LKRLRQLDCTKNYLETVPPKLATMASLEQLYLRKNKLRSLPELPSCKLLKELHAGENQIEILNAENLKQLSSLCVLELRDNKIKAVPEEITVLQKLERLDLANNDISRLPYTLGNLPQLKFLALEGNPLRTIRRDLLQKGTQELLKYLRSKIQDDGPGPNEEPPVTAMTLPSQSKVNIHAIATLKLLEYSDKQAAEIPEAVFDAVGNNPVATVNFSKNQLREIPPRLVELKESVCDVSLGFNKISSISSGLCLLQKLTHLDLRNNVLTALPEEMEALKRLHTINLAFNRFKVFPSVLYHLPALENILLSNNQVGSIDPVQLKGLDKLGTLDLQNNDLLQVPPELGNCENLRSLLLEGNPFRTPRAAVLAKGTAAVLEYLRSRIPS
;
A
#
# COMPACT_ATOMS: atom_id res chain seq x y z
N LEU A 1 31.78 33.58 -21.66
CA LEU A 1 30.33 33.26 -21.73
C LEU A 1 29.56 33.44 -20.40
N LYS A 2 30.19 33.79 -19.26
CA LYS A 2 29.48 33.89 -17.95
C LYS A 2 28.36 34.93 -17.86
N ARG A 3 28.26 35.88 -18.81
CA ARG A 3 27.21 36.91 -18.90
C ARG A 3 26.15 36.63 -19.96
N LEU A 4 26.23 35.49 -20.65
CA LEU A 4 25.29 35.16 -21.71
C LEU A 4 23.90 34.92 -21.10
N ARG A 5 22.90 35.62 -21.62
CA ARG A 5 21.51 35.54 -21.15
C ARG A 5 20.65 34.61 -21.99
N GLN A 6 20.95 34.49 -23.28
CA GLN A 6 20.20 33.65 -24.20
C GLN A 6 21.17 32.76 -24.95
N LEU A 7 20.85 31.47 -25.00
CA LEU A 7 21.57 30.50 -25.82
C LEU A 7 20.57 29.75 -26.68
N ASP A 8 20.77 29.81 -27.99
CA ASP A 8 20.01 29.02 -28.96
C ASP A 8 20.92 27.96 -29.59
N CYS A 9 20.54 26.71 -29.40
CA CYS A 9 21.16 25.53 -29.99
C CYS A 9 20.11 24.68 -30.72
N THR A 10 19.02 25.29 -31.18
CA THR A 10 17.95 24.65 -31.94
C THR A 10 18.48 24.07 -33.26
N LYS A 11 17.92 22.93 -33.71
CA LYS A 11 18.28 22.24 -34.97
C LYS A 11 19.76 21.84 -35.05
N ASN A 12 20.25 21.23 -33.98
CA ASN A 12 21.58 20.63 -33.96
C ASN A 12 21.48 19.10 -33.76
N TYR A 13 22.63 18.45 -33.64
CA TYR A 13 22.72 17.01 -33.38
C TYR A 13 23.14 16.71 -31.94
N LEU A 14 22.74 17.58 -30.99
CA LEU A 14 23.12 17.42 -29.59
C LEU A 14 22.43 16.20 -29.00
N GLU A 15 23.23 15.21 -28.56
CA GLU A 15 22.75 14.07 -27.77
C GLU A 15 22.74 14.39 -26.28
N THR A 16 23.68 15.25 -25.86
CA THR A 16 23.78 15.81 -24.53
C THR A 16 24.22 17.26 -24.61
N VAL A 17 23.97 18.01 -23.54
CA VAL A 17 24.45 19.38 -23.42
C VAL A 17 25.83 19.38 -22.75
N PRO A 18 26.81 20.16 -23.24
CA PRO A 18 28.15 20.17 -22.68
C PRO A 18 28.16 20.67 -21.22
N PRO A 19 29.02 20.09 -20.35
CA PRO A 19 29.13 20.48 -18.93
C PRO A 19 29.42 21.96 -18.70
N LYS A 20 30.02 22.64 -19.69
CA LYS A 20 30.26 24.08 -19.64
C LYS A 20 28.96 24.89 -19.55
N LEU A 21 27.84 24.41 -20.12
CA LEU A 21 26.54 25.08 -20.01
C LEU A 21 26.01 25.05 -18.57
N ALA A 22 26.27 23.97 -17.83
CA ALA A 22 25.89 23.83 -16.42
C ALA A 22 26.50 24.89 -15.50
N THR A 23 27.54 25.60 -15.96
CA THR A 23 28.25 26.67 -15.22
C THR A 23 27.77 28.09 -15.57
N MET A 24 26.81 28.24 -16.48
CA MET A 24 26.38 29.55 -17.01
C MET A 24 25.31 30.21 -16.13
N ALA A 25 25.74 30.81 -15.02
CA ALA A 25 24.84 31.36 -14.00
C ALA A 25 23.93 32.52 -14.46
N SER A 26 24.28 33.25 -15.52
CA SER A 26 23.49 34.38 -16.04
C SER A 26 22.49 34.01 -17.14
N LEU A 27 22.35 32.71 -17.47
CA LEU A 27 21.46 32.27 -18.54
C LEU A 27 19.99 32.41 -18.10
N GLU A 28 19.19 33.09 -18.92
CA GLU A 28 17.77 33.34 -18.73
C GLU A 28 16.91 32.54 -19.72
N GLN A 29 17.40 32.29 -20.94
CA GLN A 29 16.69 31.57 -21.98
C GLN A 29 17.57 30.52 -22.65
N LEU A 30 17.07 29.30 -22.78
CA LEU A 30 17.77 28.18 -23.40
C LEU A 30 16.87 27.48 -24.42
N TYR A 31 17.30 27.49 -25.68
CA TYR A 31 16.62 26.82 -26.78
C TYR A 31 17.43 25.61 -27.25
N LEU A 32 16.81 24.44 -27.18
CA LEU A 32 17.37 23.12 -27.50
C LEU A 32 16.45 22.33 -28.43
N ARG A 33 15.51 23.00 -29.11
CA ARG A 33 14.52 22.32 -29.97
C ARG A 33 15.19 21.55 -31.11
N LYS A 34 14.57 20.48 -31.61
CA LYS A 34 15.07 19.73 -32.78
C LYS A 34 16.51 19.25 -32.59
N ASN A 35 16.76 18.53 -31.50
CA ASN A 35 18.04 17.87 -31.22
C ASN A 35 17.82 16.37 -31.02
N LYS A 36 18.81 15.65 -30.47
CA LYS A 36 18.76 14.22 -30.16
C LYS A 36 18.89 13.96 -28.66
N LEU A 37 18.46 14.91 -27.83
CA LEU A 37 18.61 14.82 -26.38
C LEU A 37 17.78 13.65 -25.83
N ARG A 38 18.41 12.78 -25.04
CA ARG A 38 17.73 11.65 -24.37
C ARG A 38 17.25 11.99 -22.96
N SER A 39 17.81 13.04 -22.36
CA SER A 39 17.47 13.54 -21.03
C SER A 39 17.56 15.06 -20.98
N LEU A 40 16.88 15.66 -20.01
CA LEU A 40 17.00 17.08 -19.71
C LEU A 40 18.39 17.34 -19.09
N PRO A 41 19.14 18.38 -19.51
CA PRO A 41 20.44 18.67 -18.94
C PRO A 41 20.39 19.08 -17.46
N GLU A 42 21.41 18.71 -16.70
CA GLU A 42 21.64 19.23 -15.35
C GLU A 42 22.19 20.65 -15.42
N LEU A 43 21.51 21.59 -14.76
CA LEU A 43 21.83 23.01 -14.81
C LEU A 43 21.94 23.61 -13.39
N PRO A 44 22.83 23.08 -12.53
CA PRO A 44 22.91 23.45 -11.10
C PRO A 44 23.20 24.93 -10.86
N SER A 45 23.92 25.59 -11.78
CA SER A 45 24.27 27.01 -11.63
C SER A 45 23.26 27.96 -12.27
N CYS A 46 22.33 27.49 -13.10
CA CYS A 46 21.44 28.33 -13.92
C CYS A 46 20.17 28.74 -13.15
N LYS A 47 20.35 29.34 -11.96
CA LYS A 47 19.24 29.75 -11.07
C LYS A 47 18.37 30.87 -11.65
N LEU A 48 18.83 31.55 -12.70
CA LEU A 48 18.13 32.65 -13.37
C LEU A 48 17.39 32.21 -14.63
N LEU A 49 17.40 30.92 -14.97
CA LEU A 49 16.74 30.42 -16.17
C LEU A 49 15.22 30.58 -16.04
N LYS A 50 14.64 31.31 -16.99
CA LYS A 50 13.20 31.60 -17.09
C LYS A 50 12.53 30.74 -18.16
N GLU A 51 13.23 30.44 -19.25
CA GLU A 51 12.66 29.73 -20.39
C GLU A 51 13.56 28.59 -20.83
N LEU A 52 12.98 27.40 -20.93
CA LEU A 52 13.63 26.19 -21.43
C LEU A 52 12.76 25.54 -22.51
N HIS A 53 13.30 25.53 -23.72
CA HIS A 53 12.65 24.97 -24.90
C HIS A 53 13.40 23.75 -25.39
N ALA A 54 12.91 22.55 -25.06
CA ALA A 54 13.54 21.29 -25.44
C ALA A 54 12.58 20.37 -26.22
N GLY A 55 11.64 20.96 -26.98
CA GLY A 55 10.73 20.21 -27.85
C GLY A 55 11.43 19.52 -29.04
N GLU A 56 10.77 18.54 -29.64
CA GLU A 56 11.30 17.75 -30.78
C GLU A 56 12.68 17.12 -30.45
N ASN A 57 12.72 16.35 -29.36
CA ASN A 57 13.89 15.61 -28.88
C ASN A 57 13.51 14.14 -28.62
N GLN A 58 14.35 13.39 -27.90
CA GLN A 58 14.13 11.98 -27.56
C GLN A 58 14.10 11.79 -26.04
N ILE A 59 13.62 12.78 -25.29
CA ILE A 59 13.62 12.77 -23.83
C ILE A 59 12.59 11.74 -23.34
N GLU A 60 13.05 10.72 -22.61
CA GLU A 60 12.18 9.64 -22.10
C GLU A 60 11.75 9.85 -20.64
N ILE A 61 12.64 10.42 -19.83
CA ILE A 61 12.47 10.53 -18.38
C ILE A 61 12.71 11.97 -17.95
N LEU A 62 11.77 12.50 -17.15
CA LEU A 62 11.91 13.78 -16.47
C LEU A 62 12.29 13.51 -15.00
N ASN A 63 13.57 13.67 -14.66
CA ASN A 63 14.04 13.41 -13.30
C ASN A 63 13.72 14.58 -12.37
N ALA A 64 13.33 14.27 -11.13
CA ALA A 64 13.04 15.25 -10.09
C ALA A 64 14.22 16.21 -9.83
N GLU A 65 15.45 15.69 -9.85
CA GLU A 65 16.66 16.48 -9.59
C GLU A 65 16.90 17.58 -10.65
N ASN A 66 16.54 17.33 -11.92
CA ASN A 66 16.67 18.35 -12.96
C ASN A 66 15.68 19.51 -12.74
N LEU A 67 14.48 19.22 -12.25
CA LEU A 67 13.45 20.23 -11.99
C LEU A 67 13.75 21.06 -10.73
N LYS A 68 14.31 20.43 -9.69
CA LYS A 68 14.68 21.13 -8.44
C LYS A 68 15.65 22.29 -8.66
N GLN A 69 16.52 22.16 -9.66
CA GLN A 69 17.54 23.17 -9.98
C GLN A 69 16.96 24.39 -10.73
N LEU A 70 15.76 24.29 -11.29
CA LEU A 70 15.14 25.27 -12.19
C LEU A 70 14.05 26.11 -11.52
N SER A 71 14.23 26.50 -10.26
CA SER A 71 13.18 27.16 -9.44
C SER A 71 12.67 28.52 -9.98
N SER A 72 13.40 29.16 -10.90
CA SER A 72 12.99 30.43 -11.53
C SER A 72 12.27 30.27 -12.87
N LEU A 73 12.02 29.04 -13.32
CA LEU A 73 11.48 28.77 -14.65
C LEU A 73 10.01 29.19 -14.78
N CYS A 74 9.72 29.97 -15.81
CA CYS A 74 8.38 30.43 -16.19
C CYS A 74 7.81 29.64 -17.37
N VAL A 75 8.66 29.19 -18.29
CA VAL A 75 8.25 28.44 -19.49
C VAL A 75 9.07 27.16 -19.62
N LEU A 76 8.37 26.03 -19.66
CA LEU A 76 8.94 24.72 -19.94
C LEU A 76 8.22 24.10 -21.13
N GLU A 77 8.94 23.88 -22.22
CA GLU A 77 8.41 23.25 -23.42
C GLU A 77 9.17 21.96 -23.72
N LEU A 78 8.42 20.86 -23.70
CA LEU A 78 8.90 19.49 -23.88
C LEU A 78 8.03 18.72 -24.89
N ARG A 79 7.32 19.43 -25.78
CA ARG A 79 6.50 18.81 -26.83
C ARG A 79 7.29 17.89 -27.74
N ASP A 80 6.63 16.91 -28.36
CA ASP A 80 7.26 16.02 -29.34
C ASP A 80 8.52 15.34 -28.77
N ASN A 81 8.35 14.66 -27.63
CA ASN A 81 9.37 13.86 -26.94
C ASN A 81 8.78 12.46 -26.64
N LYS A 82 9.44 11.67 -25.77
CA LYS A 82 9.02 10.31 -25.39
C LYS A 82 8.72 10.19 -23.89
N ILE A 83 8.27 11.29 -23.28
CA ILE A 83 8.10 11.36 -21.83
C ILE A 83 6.93 10.48 -21.41
N LYS A 84 7.17 9.51 -20.51
CA LYS A 84 6.14 8.57 -20.05
C LYS A 84 5.38 9.04 -18.81
N ALA A 85 6.01 9.85 -17.97
CA ALA A 85 5.44 10.32 -16.72
C ALA A 85 5.99 11.68 -16.32
N VAL A 86 5.15 12.49 -15.68
CA VAL A 86 5.54 13.77 -15.06
C VAL A 86 5.71 13.54 -13.54
N PRO A 87 6.88 13.85 -12.97
CA PRO A 87 7.14 13.74 -11.53
C PRO A 87 6.33 14.77 -10.72
N GLU A 88 6.01 14.46 -9.46
CA GLU A 88 5.29 15.37 -8.55
C GLU A 88 6.09 16.63 -8.21
N GLU A 89 7.42 16.52 -8.30
CA GLU A 89 8.40 17.59 -8.09
C GLU A 89 8.32 18.69 -9.16
N ILE A 90 7.47 18.55 -10.19
CA ILE A 90 7.11 19.67 -11.08
C ILE A 90 6.51 20.84 -10.30
N THR A 91 5.92 20.57 -9.12
CA THR A 91 5.43 21.58 -8.18
C THR A 91 6.53 22.48 -7.60
N VAL A 92 7.81 22.10 -7.66
CA VAL A 92 8.93 22.97 -7.25
C VAL A 92 9.01 24.23 -8.12
N LEU A 93 8.49 24.17 -9.35
CA LEU A 93 8.46 25.29 -10.29
C LEU A 93 7.32 26.25 -9.98
N GLN A 94 7.36 26.91 -8.82
CA GLN A 94 6.31 27.80 -8.33
C GLN A 94 6.01 29.01 -9.25
N LYS A 95 6.95 29.36 -10.13
CA LYS A 95 6.82 30.45 -11.11
C LYS A 95 6.39 29.98 -12.50
N LEU A 96 6.13 28.69 -12.70
CA LEU A 96 5.81 28.14 -14.01
C LEU A 96 4.45 28.64 -14.50
N GLU A 97 4.46 29.34 -15.63
CA GLU A 97 3.27 29.90 -16.28
C GLU A 97 2.82 29.07 -17.47
N ARG A 98 3.77 28.47 -18.19
CA ARG A 98 3.52 27.66 -19.38
C ARG A 98 4.25 26.32 -19.30
N LEU A 99 3.49 25.24 -19.40
CA LEU A 99 3.98 23.87 -19.51
C LEU A 99 3.43 23.24 -20.79
N ASP A 100 4.32 22.88 -21.69
CA ASP A 100 3.96 22.23 -22.97
C ASP A 100 4.50 20.81 -23.00
N LEU A 101 3.60 19.83 -22.94
CA LEU A 101 3.90 18.40 -22.91
C LEU A 101 3.18 17.66 -24.05
N ALA A 102 2.72 18.37 -25.08
CA ALA A 102 2.01 17.77 -26.20
C ALA A 102 2.86 16.71 -26.92
N ASN A 103 2.22 15.71 -27.53
CA ASN A 103 2.85 14.64 -28.30
C ASN A 103 3.99 13.95 -27.52
N ASN A 104 3.63 13.35 -26.39
CA ASN A 104 4.50 12.51 -25.58
C ASN A 104 3.76 11.19 -25.26
N ASP A 105 4.38 10.32 -24.46
CA ASP A 105 3.82 9.03 -24.05
C ASP A 105 3.21 9.07 -22.64
N ILE A 106 2.71 10.24 -22.20
CA ILE A 106 2.24 10.45 -20.83
C ILE A 106 0.92 9.72 -20.61
N SER A 107 0.95 8.73 -19.70
CA SER A 107 -0.24 7.93 -19.38
C SER A 107 -1.04 8.49 -18.20
N ARG A 108 -0.38 9.21 -17.29
CA ARG A 108 -0.96 9.81 -16.08
C ARG A 108 -0.27 11.14 -15.73
N LEU A 109 -1.02 12.04 -15.08
CA LEU A 109 -0.50 13.29 -14.53
C LEU A 109 -0.58 13.28 -13.01
N PRO A 110 0.40 13.88 -12.31
CA PRO A 110 0.32 14.05 -10.87
C PRO A 110 -0.79 15.06 -10.55
N TYR A 111 -1.69 14.71 -9.62
CA TYR A 111 -2.78 15.61 -9.19
C TYR A 111 -2.25 16.92 -8.60
N THR A 112 -1.07 16.87 -7.99
CA THR A 112 -0.34 18.03 -7.45
C THR A 112 -0.02 19.10 -8.48
N LEU A 113 -0.04 18.78 -9.79
CA LEU A 113 0.06 19.77 -10.86
C LEU A 113 -1.06 20.84 -10.77
N GLY A 114 -2.23 20.47 -10.24
CA GLY A 114 -3.35 21.39 -9.97
C GLY A 114 -3.07 22.45 -8.90
N ASN A 115 -1.98 22.31 -8.13
CA ASN A 115 -1.58 23.26 -7.08
C ASN A 115 -0.54 24.29 -7.56
N LEU A 116 -0.09 24.23 -8.82
CA LEU A 116 0.82 25.24 -9.35
C LEU A 116 0.10 26.61 -9.40
N PRO A 117 0.57 27.62 -8.66
CA PRO A 117 -0.19 28.84 -8.43
C PRO A 117 -0.25 29.77 -9.64
N GLN A 118 0.74 29.68 -10.54
CA GLN A 118 0.91 30.59 -11.67
C GLN A 118 0.67 29.92 -13.03
N LEU A 119 0.31 28.63 -13.08
CA LEU A 119 0.20 27.89 -14.34
C LEU A 119 -1.04 28.35 -15.12
N LYS A 120 -0.80 29.03 -16.25
CA LYS A 120 -1.84 29.58 -17.13
C LYS A 120 -2.10 28.69 -18.33
N PHE A 121 -1.06 28.02 -18.83
CA PHE A 121 -1.13 27.19 -20.03
C PHE A 121 -0.53 25.81 -19.79
N LEU A 122 -1.31 24.78 -20.08
CA LEU A 122 -0.93 23.37 -20.02
C LEU A 122 -1.41 22.68 -21.29
N ALA A 123 -0.47 22.24 -22.12
CA ALA A 123 -0.77 21.44 -23.31
C ALA A 123 -0.39 19.97 -23.10
N LEU A 124 -1.33 19.09 -23.42
CA LEU A 124 -1.24 17.64 -23.18
C LEU A 124 -1.79 16.82 -24.36
N GLU A 125 -2.11 17.48 -25.46
CA GLU A 125 -2.64 16.81 -26.67
C GLU A 125 -1.65 15.76 -27.17
N GLY A 126 -2.16 14.72 -27.85
CA GLY A 126 -1.30 13.66 -28.39
C GLY A 126 -0.65 12.75 -27.34
N ASN A 127 -1.13 12.75 -26.08
CA ASN A 127 -0.69 11.81 -25.05
C ASN A 127 -1.75 10.71 -24.78
N PRO A 128 -1.33 9.47 -24.44
CA PRO A 128 -2.22 8.36 -24.10
C PRO A 128 -2.77 8.46 -22.66
N LEU A 129 -3.34 9.62 -22.29
CA LEU A 129 -3.91 9.85 -20.96
C LEU A 129 -5.14 8.96 -20.73
N ARG A 130 -5.03 7.98 -19.83
CA ARG A 130 -6.11 7.02 -19.53
C ARG A 130 -7.07 7.52 -18.45
N THR A 131 -6.57 8.32 -17.52
CA THR A 131 -7.31 8.77 -16.33
C THR A 131 -8.12 10.04 -16.55
N ILE A 132 -7.84 10.78 -17.63
CA ILE A 132 -8.44 12.08 -17.91
C ILE A 132 -9.22 11.96 -19.22
N ARG A 133 -10.53 12.21 -19.16
CA ARG A 133 -11.39 12.14 -20.34
C ARG A 133 -11.01 13.24 -21.34
N ARG A 134 -11.13 12.92 -22.64
CA ARG A 134 -10.72 13.83 -23.74
C ARG A 134 -11.52 15.13 -23.79
N ASP A 135 -12.78 15.11 -23.37
CA ASP A 135 -13.64 16.29 -23.28
C ASP A 135 -13.11 17.30 -22.25
N LEU A 136 -12.53 16.82 -21.13
CA LEU A 136 -11.92 17.70 -20.14
C LEU A 136 -10.63 18.35 -20.65
N LEU A 137 -9.85 17.64 -21.46
CA LEU A 137 -8.65 18.19 -22.10
C LEU A 137 -8.98 19.34 -23.06
N GLN A 138 -10.17 19.34 -23.65
CA GLN A 138 -10.64 20.39 -24.57
C GLN A 138 -11.27 21.60 -23.86
N LYS A 139 -11.66 21.48 -22.58
CA LYS A 139 -12.28 22.57 -21.80
C LYS A 139 -11.29 23.63 -21.31
N GLY A 140 -9.99 23.44 -21.56
CA GLY A 140 -8.94 24.40 -21.26
C GLY A 140 -8.21 24.12 -19.94
N THR A 141 -7.06 24.80 -19.77
CA THR A 141 -6.11 24.53 -18.69
C THR A 141 -6.71 24.72 -17.29
N GLN A 142 -7.53 25.75 -17.06
CA GLN A 142 -8.04 26.05 -15.72
C GLN A 142 -9.01 24.99 -15.19
N GLU A 143 -9.90 24.48 -16.04
CA GLU A 143 -10.82 23.39 -15.68
C GLU A 143 -10.07 22.09 -15.42
N LEU A 144 -9.01 21.83 -16.19
CA LEU A 144 -8.15 20.68 -15.95
C LEU A 144 -7.42 20.78 -14.60
N LEU A 145 -6.88 21.96 -14.25
CA LEU A 145 -6.23 22.17 -12.95
C LEU A 145 -7.22 22.04 -11.78
N LYS A 146 -8.46 22.51 -11.97
CA LYS A 146 -9.54 22.36 -10.98
C LYS A 146 -9.91 20.89 -10.78
N TYR A 147 -10.01 20.10 -11.84
CA TYR A 147 -10.23 18.66 -11.76
C TYR A 147 -9.11 17.95 -11.00
N LEU A 148 -7.84 18.25 -11.35
CA LEU A 148 -6.68 17.67 -10.68
C LEU A 148 -6.70 18.01 -9.19
N ARG A 149 -7.04 19.25 -8.81
CA ARG A 149 -7.16 19.67 -7.41
C ARG A 149 -8.30 18.98 -6.67
N SER A 150 -9.45 18.80 -7.32
CA SER A 150 -10.61 18.10 -6.72
C SER A 150 -10.26 16.66 -6.36
N LYS A 151 -9.43 15.98 -7.18
CA LYS A 151 -8.98 14.61 -6.91
C LYS A 151 -7.93 14.48 -5.80
N ILE A 152 -7.35 15.59 -5.34
CA ILE A 152 -6.50 15.60 -4.12
C ILE A 152 -7.37 15.50 -2.86
N GLN A 153 -8.60 16.02 -2.88
CA GLN A 153 -9.50 16.04 -1.72
C GLN A 153 -10.37 14.78 -1.60
N ASP A 154 -10.53 14.05 -2.69
CA ASP A 154 -11.43 12.91 -2.85
C ASP A 154 -10.73 11.54 -2.62
N ASP A 155 -9.54 11.54 -2.02
CA ASP A 155 -8.74 10.34 -1.72
C ASP A 155 -9.29 9.57 -0.49
N GLY A 156 -10.61 9.37 -0.48
CA GLY A 156 -11.32 8.37 0.30
C GLY A 156 -11.73 7.21 -0.63
N PRO A 157 -11.62 5.94 -0.22
CA PRO A 157 -11.82 4.82 -1.13
C PRO A 157 -13.32 4.60 -1.40
N GLY A 158 -13.77 4.98 -2.61
CA GLY A 158 -15.06 4.55 -3.15
C GLY A 158 -14.96 3.16 -3.79
N PRO A 159 -15.91 2.24 -3.54
CA PRO A 159 -15.85 0.87 -4.02
C PRO A 159 -16.40 0.74 -5.45
N ASN A 160 -15.96 -0.31 -6.14
CA ASN A 160 -16.47 -0.85 -7.40
C ASN A 160 -15.85 -0.25 -8.67
N GLU A 161 -14.91 -0.98 -9.25
CA GLU A 161 -15.10 -1.65 -10.55
C GLU A 161 -13.85 -2.49 -10.89
N GLU A 162 -13.99 -3.81 -10.82
CA GLU A 162 -13.12 -4.82 -11.43
C GLU A 162 -13.93 -5.55 -12.53
N PRO A 163 -13.32 -6.25 -13.51
CA PRO A 163 -12.48 -5.75 -14.60
C PRO A 163 -13.01 -6.27 -15.97
N PRO A 164 -12.26 -6.14 -17.09
CA PRO A 164 -11.73 -7.40 -17.61
C PRO A 164 -10.27 -7.39 -18.10
N VAL A 165 -9.71 -8.57 -17.92
CA VAL A 165 -8.45 -9.21 -18.31
C VAL A 165 -7.93 -8.84 -19.70
N THR A 166 -6.68 -8.34 -19.79
CA THR A 166 -5.54 -8.89 -20.58
C THR A 166 -4.49 -7.80 -20.84
N ALA A 167 -3.38 -7.86 -20.09
CA ALA A 167 -2.02 -7.61 -20.57
C ALA A 167 -1.10 -7.63 -19.35
N MET A 168 -0.06 -8.46 -19.42
CA MET A 168 1.03 -8.46 -18.46
C MET A 168 1.61 -7.06 -18.34
N THR A 169 1.41 -6.40 -17.20
CA THR A 169 2.14 -5.20 -16.82
C THR A 169 2.71 -5.41 -15.42
N LEU A 170 4.04 -5.24 -15.34
CA LEU A 170 4.83 -5.35 -14.14
C LEU A 170 4.22 -4.52 -12.98
N PRO A 171 4.28 -5.00 -11.73
CA PRO A 171 3.79 -4.23 -10.59
C PRO A 171 4.63 -2.96 -10.44
N SER A 172 3.94 -1.83 -10.49
CA SER A 172 4.46 -0.50 -10.22
C SER A 172 5.12 -0.43 -8.85
N GLN A 173 6.36 0.05 -8.83
CA GLN A 173 7.10 0.41 -7.61
C GLN A 173 6.30 1.42 -6.78
N SER A 174 5.73 0.94 -5.68
CA SER A 174 5.04 1.75 -4.68
C SER A 174 6.08 2.53 -3.88
N LYS A 175 6.10 3.85 -4.02
CA LYS A 175 6.79 4.73 -3.07
C LYS A 175 6.17 4.48 -1.69
N VAL A 176 7.00 4.08 -0.74
CA VAL A 176 6.64 3.88 0.67
C VAL A 176 6.17 5.23 1.23
N ASN A 177 5.06 5.25 1.94
CA ASN A 177 4.45 6.48 2.43
C ASN A 177 5.19 6.94 3.71
N ILE A 178 6.33 7.62 3.54
CA ILE A 178 7.25 8.03 4.64
C ILE A 178 6.52 8.88 5.72
N HIS A 179 5.49 9.63 5.33
CA HIS A 179 4.67 10.41 6.26
C HIS A 179 3.84 9.55 7.23
N ALA A 180 3.34 8.38 6.80
CA ALA A 180 2.56 7.48 7.67
C ALA A 180 3.44 6.86 8.78
N ILE A 181 4.70 6.57 8.47
CA ILE A 181 5.66 6.03 9.44
C ILE A 181 6.00 7.07 10.52
N ALA A 182 6.25 8.32 10.12
CA ALA A 182 6.66 9.38 11.05
C ALA A 182 5.50 9.90 11.94
N THR A 183 4.28 9.97 11.41
CA THR A 183 3.14 10.57 12.12
C THR A 183 2.20 9.53 12.75
N LEU A 184 1.97 8.40 12.07
CA LEU A 184 1.02 7.37 12.51
C LEU A 184 1.69 6.13 13.11
N LYS A 185 3.03 6.04 13.10
CA LYS A 185 3.77 4.84 13.50
C LYS A 185 3.29 3.59 12.76
N LEU A 186 2.82 3.77 11.53
CA LEU A 186 2.20 2.75 10.69
C LEU A 186 3.10 2.49 9.49
N LEU A 187 3.51 1.23 9.34
CA LEU A 187 4.18 0.75 8.14
C LEU A 187 3.14 0.11 7.21
N GLU A 188 2.73 0.86 6.20
CA GLU A 188 1.72 0.41 5.24
C GLU A 188 2.33 0.07 3.89
N TYR A 189 2.12 -1.17 3.48
CA TYR A 189 2.40 -1.67 2.14
C TYR A 189 1.29 -2.65 1.76
N SER A 190 0.05 -2.18 1.71
CA SER A 190 -1.12 -2.98 1.38
C SER A 190 -1.54 -2.80 -0.08
N ASP A 191 -2.23 -3.80 -0.64
CA ASP A 191 -2.88 -3.76 -1.95
C ASP A 191 -1.94 -3.46 -3.13
N LYS A 192 -0.73 -4.06 -3.11
CA LYS A 192 0.28 -3.87 -4.15
C LYS A 192 0.45 -5.07 -5.06
N GLN A 193 -0.30 -6.14 -4.83
CA GLN A 193 -0.15 -7.44 -5.51
C GLN A 193 1.31 -7.95 -5.48
N ALA A 194 2.09 -7.53 -4.49
CA ALA A 194 3.51 -7.81 -4.44
C ALA A 194 3.74 -9.24 -3.94
N ALA A 195 4.61 -10.00 -4.63
CA ALA A 195 5.01 -11.33 -4.20
C ALA A 195 5.95 -11.29 -2.98
N GLU A 196 6.70 -10.20 -2.84
CA GLU A 196 7.65 -9.94 -1.76
C GLU A 196 7.59 -8.45 -1.39
N ILE A 197 7.90 -8.13 -0.13
CA ILE A 197 7.96 -6.74 0.34
C ILE A 197 9.36 -6.18 0.00
N PRO A 198 9.47 -5.10 -0.79
CA PRO A 198 10.77 -4.51 -1.12
C PRO A 198 11.55 -4.07 0.12
N GLU A 199 12.87 -4.26 0.12
CA GLU A 199 13.74 -3.86 1.23
C GLU A 199 13.64 -2.36 1.56
N ALA A 200 13.41 -1.53 0.54
CA ALA A 200 13.19 -0.10 0.69
C ALA A 200 12.03 0.26 1.63
N VAL A 201 11.04 -0.63 1.81
CA VAL A 201 9.94 -0.48 2.77
C VAL A 201 10.46 -0.50 4.20
N PHE A 202 11.39 -1.41 4.49
CA PHE A 202 12.04 -1.51 5.79
C PHE A 202 13.07 -0.39 5.99
N ASP A 203 13.82 -0.03 4.94
CA ASP A 203 14.80 1.06 5.03
C ASP A 203 14.14 2.42 5.29
N ALA A 204 12.92 2.62 4.78
CA ALA A 204 12.12 3.81 5.05
C ALA A 204 11.64 3.93 6.50
N VAL A 205 11.63 2.84 7.27
CA VAL A 205 11.32 2.87 8.71
C VAL A 205 12.44 3.58 9.48
N GLY A 206 13.69 3.29 9.13
CA GLY A 206 14.86 3.79 9.84
C GLY A 206 14.77 3.49 11.35
N ASN A 207 14.92 4.53 12.18
CA ASN A 207 14.83 4.42 13.65
C ASN A 207 13.44 4.78 14.22
N ASN A 208 12.40 4.89 13.38
CA ASN A 208 11.09 5.26 13.88
C ASN A 208 10.38 4.07 14.54
N PRO A 209 9.79 4.23 15.73
CA PRO A 209 9.06 3.15 16.38
C PRO A 209 7.73 2.91 15.64
N VAL A 210 7.67 1.82 14.87
CA VAL A 210 6.45 1.38 14.17
C VAL A 210 5.63 0.52 15.13
N ALA A 211 4.40 0.95 15.42
CA ALA A 211 3.47 0.21 16.25
C ALA A 211 2.61 -0.76 15.42
N THR A 212 2.27 -0.38 14.18
CA THR A 212 1.36 -1.15 13.33
C THR A 212 2.00 -1.43 11.98
N VAL A 213 1.88 -2.65 11.50
CA VAL A 213 2.37 -3.10 10.19
C VAL A 213 1.19 -3.63 9.39
N ASN A 214 0.96 -3.10 8.19
CA ASN A 214 -0.09 -3.54 7.29
C ASN A 214 0.50 -3.92 5.92
N PHE A 215 0.63 -5.22 5.70
CA PHE A 215 1.06 -5.86 4.46
C PHE A 215 -0.06 -6.66 3.80
N SER A 216 -1.32 -6.34 4.11
CA SER A 216 -2.48 -7.06 3.59
C SER A 216 -2.69 -6.84 2.09
N LYS A 217 -3.47 -7.74 1.45
CA LYS A 217 -3.83 -7.67 0.01
C LYS A 217 -2.61 -7.71 -0.92
N ASN A 218 -1.65 -8.56 -0.61
CA ASN A 218 -0.49 -8.81 -1.47
C ASN A 218 -0.51 -10.26 -1.96
N GLN A 219 0.60 -10.73 -2.51
CA GLN A 219 0.78 -12.09 -3.01
C GLN A 219 1.89 -12.81 -2.24
N LEU A 220 2.09 -12.43 -0.97
CA LEU A 220 3.17 -12.95 -0.13
C LEU A 220 2.97 -14.44 0.11
N ARG A 221 4.00 -15.25 -0.13
CA ARG A 221 4.01 -16.69 0.17
C ARG A 221 4.56 -17.01 1.55
N GLU A 222 5.37 -16.10 2.08
CA GLU A 222 6.01 -16.18 3.38
C GLU A 222 6.05 -14.80 4.03
N ILE A 223 6.29 -14.79 5.34
CA ILE A 223 6.43 -13.56 6.11
C ILE A 223 7.84 -13.00 5.87
N PRO A 224 8.00 -11.71 5.52
CA PRO A 224 9.30 -11.12 5.29
C PRO A 224 10.22 -11.27 6.52
N PRO A 225 11.45 -11.80 6.38
CA PRO A 225 12.34 -12.07 7.51
C PRO A 225 12.77 -10.77 8.22
N ARG A 226 12.89 -9.66 7.49
CA ARG A 226 13.23 -8.34 8.05
C ARG A 226 12.14 -7.76 8.97
N LEU A 227 10.95 -8.38 9.05
CA LEU A 227 9.94 -8.01 10.05
C LEU A 227 10.48 -8.14 11.49
N VAL A 228 11.46 -9.02 11.71
CA VAL A 228 12.15 -9.20 13.01
C VAL A 228 12.87 -7.94 13.47
N GLU A 229 13.30 -7.06 12.57
CA GLU A 229 13.95 -5.79 12.90
C GLU A 229 13.02 -4.88 13.72
N LEU A 230 11.70 -5.05 13.58
CA LEU A 230 10.68 -4.23 14.24
C LEU A 230 10.16 -4.83 15.57
N LYS A 231 10.80 -5.87 16.10
CA LYS A 231 10.38 -6.60 17.31
C LYS A 231 10.18 -5.75 18.56
N GLU A 232 10.87 -4.62 18.66
CA GLU A 232 10.86 -3.78 19.85
C GLU A 232 9.66 -2.83 19.92
N SER A 233 8.96 -2.57 18.81
CA SER A 233 7.90 -1.57 18.74
C SER A 233 6.55 -2.08 18.23
N VAL A 234 6.53 -3.16 17.44
CA VAL A 234 5.31 -3.63 16.78
C VAL A 234 4.34 -4.31 17.75
N CYS A 235 3.11 -3.81 17.72
CA CYS A 235 1.95 -4.32 18.46
C CYS A 235 0.92 -4.95 17.51
N ASP A 236 0.76 -4.43 16.31
CA ASP A 236 -0.32 -4.84 15.41
C ASP A 236 0.25 -5.24 14.04
N VAL A 237 -0.04 -6.47 13.60
CA VAL A 237 0.41 -6.97 12.29
C VAL A 237 -0.78 -7.46 11.49
N SER A 238 -0.98 -6.88 10.31
CA SER A 238 -1.95 -7.33 9.32
C SER A 238 -1.24 -7.86 8.07
N LEU A 239 -1.46 -9.15 7.81
CA LEU A 239 -0.94 -9.93 6.70
C LEU A 239 -2.10 -10.63 5.96
N GLY A 240 -3.33 -10.15 6.13
CA GLY A 240 -4.51 -10.75 5.52
C GLY A 240 -4.53 -10.62 3.99
N PHE A 241 -5.29 -11.47 3.30
CA PHE A 241 -5.40 -11.50 1.84
C PHE A 241 -4.03 -11.66 1.16
N ASN A 242 -3.32 -12.73 1.52
CA ASN A 242 -2.03 -13.11 0.94
C ASN A 242 -2.06 -14.58 0.54
N LYS A 243 -0.90 -15.17 0.25
CA LYS A 243 -0.74 -16.60 -0.09
C LYS A 243 0.19 -17.29 0.89
N ILE A 244 0.19 -16.86 2.16
CA ILE A 244 1.12 -17.36 3.17
C ILE A 244 0.76 -18.81 3.49
N SER A 245 1.74 -19.71 3.31
CA SER A 245 1.59 -21.14 3.60
C SER A 245 2.10 -21.55 4.98
N SER A 246 3.05 -20.80 5.53
CA SER A 246 3.64 -21.06 6.83
C SER A 246 4.08 -19.76 7.50
N ILE A 247 4.08 -19.78 8.83
CA ILE A 247 4.61 -18.69 9.66
C ILE A 247 6.05 -19.04 10.01
N SER A 248 6.97 -18.08 9.82
CA SER A 248 8.37 -18.24 10.20
C SER A 248 8.57 -17.94 11.69
N SER A 249 9.61 -18.55 12.29
CA SER A 249 9.99 -18.31 13.69
C SER A 249 10.34 -16.84 13.98
N GLY A 250 10.65 -16.05 12.94
CA GLY A 250 10.84 -14.61 13.05
C GLY A 250 9.63 -13.86 13.58
N LEU A 251 8.40 -14.26 13.20
CA LEU A 251 7.18 -13.63 13.72
C LEU A 251 7.03 -13.85 15.24
N CYS A 252 7.49 -15.00 15.74
CA CYS A 252 7.41 -15.38 17.15
C CYS A 252 8.33 -14.52 18.04
N LEU A 253 9.27 -13.76 17.47
CA LEU A 253 10.14 -12.84 18.21
C LEU A 253 9.45 -11.50 18.57
N LEU A 254 8.28 -11.22 18.02
CA LEU A 254 7.52 -9.97 18.25
C LEU A 254 6.79 -10.00 19.61
N GLN A 255 7.52 -9.95 20.72
CA GLN A 255 6.95 -10.14 22.07
C GLN A 255 5.91 -9.09 22.52
N LYS A 256 5.82 -7.95 21.81
CA LYS A 256 4.83 -6.89 22.07
C LYS A 256 3.56 -7.02 21.23
N LEU A 257 3.46 -8.02 20.36
CA LEU A 257 2.33 -8.22 19.47
C LEU A 257 1.04 -8.45 20.28
N THR A 258 0.02 -7.64 20.00
CA THR A 258 -1.32 -7.67 20.59
C THR A 258 -2.38 -8.10 19.58
N HIS A 259 -2.24 -7.73 18.30
CA HIS A 259 -3.17 -8.12 17.25
C HIS A 259 -2.44 -8.71 16.04
N LEU A 260 -2.92 -9.86 15.56
CA LEU A 260 -2.40 -10.55 14.39
C LEU A 260 -3.53 -10.93 13.44
N ASP A 261 -3.55 -10.31 12.25
CA ASP A 261 -4.48 -10.62 11.18
C ASP A 261 -3.79 -11.41 10.07
N LEU A 262 -4.17 -12.66 9.90
CA LEU A 262 -3.69 -13.62 8.89
C LEU A 262 -4.85 -14.16 8.04
N ARG A 263 -5.99 -13.47 7.99
CA ARG A 263 -7.16 -13.93 7.25
C ARG A 263 -6.90 -14.10 5.77
N ASN A 264 -7.61 -15.01 5.09
CA ASN A 264 -7.54 -15.20 3.64
C ASN A 264 -6.09 -15.46 3.18
N ASN A 265 -5.52 -16.54 3.71
CA ASN A 265 -4.21 -17.09 3.38
C ASN A 265 -4.36 -18.61 3.10
N VAL A 266 -3.25 -19.34 3.02
CA VAL A 266 -3.26 -20.80 2.77
C VAL A 266 -2.61 -21.57 3.93
N LEU A 267 -2.71 -21.04 5.15
CA LEU A 267 -2.15 -21.63 6.36
C LEU A 267 -2.85 -22.95 6.71
N THR A 268 -2.07 -23.95 7.10
CA THR A 268 -2.55 -25.26 7.54
C THR A 268 -2.25 -25.55 9.01
N ALA A 269 -1.20 -24.92 9.55
CA ALA A 269 -0.73 -25.07 10.92
C ALA A 269 -0.06 -23.77 11.41
N LEU A 270 0.06 -23.63 12.72
CA LEU A 270 0.82 -22.56 13.38
C LEU A 270 2.04 -23.18 14.08
N PRO A 271 3.19 -22.49 14.13
CA PRO A 271 4.39 -22.96 14.80
C PRO A 271 4.22 -22.97 16.33
N GLU A 272 4.84 -23.94 17.01
CA GLU A 272 4.79 -24.07 18.48
C GLU A 272 5.50 -22.90 19.17
N GLU A 273 6.52 -22.33 18.53
CA GLU A 273 7.27 -21.17 19.01
C GLU A 273 6.40 -19.92 19.21
N MET A 274 5.18 -19.90 18.63
CA MET A 274 4.24 -18.81 18.81
C MET A 274 3.73 -18.69 20.26
N GLU A 275 3.94 -19.71 21.11
CA GLU A 275 3.73 -19.65 22.57
C GLU A 275 4.48 -18.47 23.24
N ALA A 276 5.58 -17.99 22.63
CA ALA A 276 6.32 -16.84 23.11
C ALA A 276 5.52 -15.52 23.11
N LEU A 277 4.43 -15.42 22.33
CA LEU A 277 3.62 -14.21 22.15
C LEU A 277 2.62 -13.99 23.30
N LYS A 278 3.12 -13.86 24.53
CA LYS A 278 2.32 -13.75 25.77
C LYS A 278 1.40 -12.53 25.86
N ARG A 279 1.52 -11.57 24.93
CA ARG A 279 0.72 -10.33 24.86
C ARG A 279 -0.31 -10.35 23.75
N LEU A 280 -0.47 -11.44 23.01
CA LEU A 280 -1.43 -11.52 21.92
C LEU A 280 -2.86 -11.57 22.48
N HIS A 281 -3.68 -10.57 22.13
CA HIS A 281 -5.07 -10.46 22.57
C HIS A 281 -6.03 -10.94 21.46
N THR A 282 -5.72 -10.63 20.21
CA THR A 282 -6.60 -10.98 19.08
C THR A 282 -5.81 -11.65 17.98
N ILE A 283 -6.33 -12.78 17.49
CA ILE A 283 -5.81 -13.46 16.32
C ILE A 283 -6.92 -13.74 15.31
N ASN A 284 -6.70 -13.37 14.06
CA ASN A 284 -7.61 -13.62 12.95
C ASN A 284 -6.98 -14.59 11.95
N LEU A 285 -7.55 -15.79 11.87
CA LEU A 285 -7.15 -16.90 11.01
C LEU A 285 -8.27 -17.29 10.05
N ALA A 286 -9.28 -16.43 9.88
CA ALA A 286 -10.43 -16.73 9.03
C ALA A 286 -10.01 -17.00 7.57
N PHE A 287 -10.76 -17.83 6.83
CA PHE A 287 -10.45 -18.17 5.43
C PHE A 287 -9.03 -18.72 5.26
N ASN A 288 -8.70 -19.79 5.97
CA ASN A 288 -7.45 -20.54 5.80
C ASN A 288 -7.77 -22.02 5.53
N ARG A 289 -6.80 -22.91 5.75
CA ARG A 289 -6.93 -24.36 5.50
C ARG A 289 -6.63 -25.19 6.75
N PHE A 290 -6.97 -24.68 7.93
CA PHE A 290 -6.76 -25.39 9.19
C PHE A 290 -7.72 -26.58 9.30
N LYS A 291 -7.16 -27.79 9.40
CA LYS A 291 -7.93 -29.04 9.62
C LYS A 291 -8.18 -29.35 11.10
N VAL A 292 -7.32 -28.83 11.95
CA VAL A 292 -7.34 -29.02 13.41
C VAL A 292 -7.14 -27.67 14.05
N PHE A 293 -7.76 -27.47 15.21
CA PHE A 293 -7.53 -26.27 16.00
C PHE A 293 -6.06 -26.21 16.45
N PRO A 294 -5.32 -25.13 16.18
CA PRO A 294 -3.89 -25.07 16.52
C PRO A 294 -3.66 -25.13 18.03
N SER A 295 -2.94 -26.14 18.51
CA SER A 295 -2.68 -26.38 19.94
C SER A 295 -1.96 -25.22 20.64
N VAL A 296 -1.12 -24.50 19.90
CA VAL A 296 -0.40 -23.32 20.40
C VAL A 296 -1.35 -22.22 20.91
N LEU A 297 -2.56 -22.11 20.37
CA LEU A 297 -3.52 -21.09 20.80
C LEU A 297 -4.03 -21.34 22.22
N TYR A 298 -4.04 -22.59 22.69
CA TYR A 298 -4.42 -22.91 24.07
C TYR A 298 -3.41 -22.43 25.11
N HIS A 299 -2.16 -22.21 24.70
CA HIS A 299 -1.06 -21.86 25.60
C HIS A 299 -0.84 -20.33 25.69
N LEU A 300 -1.71 -19.53 25.06
CA LEU A 300 -1.60 -18.06 25.03
C LEU A 300 -2.51 -17.41 26.08
N PRO A 301 -1.99 -16.97 27.25
CA PRO A 301 -2.80 -16.56 28.40
C PRO A 301 -3.52 -15.22 28.23
N ALA A 302 -3.13 -14.43 27.22
CA ALA A 302 -3.68 -13.09 26.97
C ALA A 302 -4.76 -13.07 25.89
N LEU A 303 -5.05 -14.21 25.23
CA LEU A 303 -6.00 -14.24 24.12
C LEU A 303 -7.43 -13.94 24.59
N GLU A 304 -8.04 -12.96 23.94
CA GLU A 304 -9.42 -12.52 24.13
C GLU A 304 -10.29 -12.88 22.94
N ASN A 305 -9.75 -12.80 21.71
CA ASN A 305 -10.51 -13.00 20.49
C ASN A 305 -9.78 -13.96 19.53
N ILE A 306 -10.43 -15.08 19.25
CA ILE A 306 -9.96 -16.08 18.28
C ILE A 306 -10.96 -16.15 17.13
N LEU A 307 -10.56 -15.68 15.95
CA LEU A 307 -11.37 -15.73 14.74
C LEU A 307 -10.85 -16.82 13.81
N LEU A 308 -11.57 -17.93 13.69
CA LEU A 308 -11.19 -19.12 12.92
C LEU A 308 -12.26 -19.54 11.90
N SER A 309 -13.15 -18.63 11.51
CA SER A 309 -14.21 -18.94 10.55
C SER A 309 -13.71 -19.33 9.16
N ASN A 310 -14.50 -20.08 8.40
CA ASN A 310 -14.18 -20.53 7.04
C ASN A 310 -12.85 -21.31 7.00
N ASN A 311 -12.77 -22.37 7.81
CA ASN A 311 -11.66 -23.31 7.86
C ASN A 311 -12.22 -24.76 7.78
N GLN A 312 -11.42 -25.76 8.12
CA GLN A 312 -11.78 -27.19 8.05
C GLN A 312 -11.61 -27.86 9.42
N VAL A 313 -11.77 -27.10 10.51
CA VAL A 313 -11.50 -27.59 11.88
C VAL A 313 -12.55 -28.64 12.26
N GLY A 314 -12.10 -29.88 12.50
CA GLY A 314 -13.00 -31.00 12.82
C GLY A 314 -13.37 -31.13 14.30
N SER A 315 -12.48 -30.70 15.21
CA SER A 315 -12.68 -30.79 16.65
C SER A 315 -11.87 -29.73 17.41
N ILE A 316 -12.27 -29.51 18.66
CA ILE A 316 -11.64 -28.60 19.61
C ILE A 316 -11.54 -29.30 20.97
N ASP A 317 -10.51 -28.97 21.75
CA ASP A 317 -10.31 -29.50 23.10
C ASP A 317 -10.91 -28.52 24.12
N PRO A 318 -12.06 -28.86 24.75
CA PRO A 318 -12.71 -27.95 25.67
C PRO A 318 -11.98 -27.80 27.00
N VAL A 319 -11.16 -28.77 27.41
CA VAL A 319 -10.40 -28.72 28.67
C VAL A 319 -9.29 -27.68 28.53
N GLN A 320 -8.62 -27.67 27.38
CA GLN A 320 -7.60 -26.67 27.08
C GLN A 320 -8.21 -25.28 26.82
N LEU A 321 -9.37 -25.19 26.17
CA LEU A 321 -10.09 -23.90 26.02
C LEU A 321 -10.54 -23.30 27.35
N LYS A 322 -10.90 -24.12 28.34
CA LYS A 322 -11.22 -23.65 29.69
C LYS A 322 -10.03 -22.94 30.34
N GLY A 323 -8.79 -23.33 30.02
CA GLY A 323 -7.58 -22.68 30.55
C GLY A 323 -7.35 -21.25 30.02
N LEU A 324 -8.10 -20.81 29.00
CA LEU A 324 -8.02 -19.45 28.48
C LEU A 324 -8.95 -18.52 29.25
N ASP A 325 -8.49 -18.07 30.42
CA ASP A 325 -9.28 -17.25 31.34
C ASP A 325 -9.76 -15.92 30.74
N LYS A 326 -9.09 -15.41 29.69
CA LYS A 326 -9.44 -14.12 29.07
C LYS A 326 -10.28 -14.25 27.79
N LEU A 327 -10.55 -15.46 27.32
CA LEU A 327 -11.22 -15.67 26.04
C LEU A 327 -12.67 -15.16 26.07
N GLY A 328 -12.92 -14.09 25.33
CA GLY A 328 -14.23 -13.44 25.20
C GLY A 328 -14.94 -13.78 23.89
N THR A 329 -14.21 -13.98 22.80
CA THR A 329 -14.78 -14.26 21.47
C THR A 329 -14.10 -15.49 20.86
N LEU A 330 -14.92 -16.47 20.48
CA LEU A 330 -14.51 -17.64 19.72
C LEU A 330 -15.42 -17.77 18.49
N ASP A 331 -14.86 -17.49 17.32
CA ASP A 331 -15.54 -17.66 16.05
C ASP A 331 -15.02 -18.91 15.33
N LEU A 332 -15.90 -19.90 15.18
CA LEU A 332 -15.68 -21.15 14.47
C LEU A 332 -16.73 -21.35 13.36
N GLN A 333 -17.33 -20.29 12.83
CA GLN A 333 -18.31 -20.41 11.75
C GLN A 333 -17.73 -21.09 10.51
N ASN A 334 -18.56 -21.80 9.74
CA ASN A 334 -18.16 -22.46 8.49
C ASN A 334 -16.88 -23.31 8.65
N ASN A 335 -16.92 -24.26 9.58
CA ASN A 335 -15.89 -25.27 9.81
C ASN A 335 -16.50 -26.67 9.69
N ASP A 336 -15.69 -27.71 9.94
CA ASP A 336 -16.10 -29.12 9.84
C ASP A 336 -16.37 -29.74 11.22
N LEU A 337 -16.80 -28.94 12.21
CA LEU A 337 -17.05 -29.43 13.57
C LEU A 337 -18.20 -30.46 13.58
N LEU A 338 -17.87 -31.72 13.88
CA LEU A 338 -18.84 -32.81 13.93
C LEU A 338 -19.72 -32.77 15.17
N GLN A 339 -19.15 -32.31 16.29
CA GLN A 339 -19.84 -32.15 17.56
C GLN A 339 -19.29 -30.93 18.30
N VAL A 340 -20.15 -30.30 19.10
CA VAL A 340 -19.76 -29.20 19.99
C VAL A 340 -19.64 -29.78 21.40
N PRO A 341 -18.44 -29.78 22.01
CA PRO A 341 -18.26 -30.33 23.35
C PRO A 341 -19.10 -29.55 24.38
N PRO A 342 -19.92 -30.22 25.21
CA PRO A 342 -20.72 -29.58 26.27
C PRO A 342 -19.88 -28.74 27.26
N GLU A 343 -18.63 -29.13 27.48
CA GLU A 343 -17.71 -28.51 28.42
C GLU A 343 -17.33 -27.07 28.04
N LEU A 344 -17.54 -26.65 26.79
CA LEU A 344 -17.48 -25.23 26.38
C LEU A 344 -18.43 -24.35 27.19
N GLY A 345 -19.53 -24.92 27.69
CA GLY A 345 -20.45 -24.22 28.58
C GLY A 345 -19.79 -23.74 29.89
N ASN A 346 -18.67 -24.34 30.29
CA ASN A 346 -17.90 -23.95 31.48
C ASN A 346 -16.97 -22.73 31.23
N CYS A 347 -16.84 -22.25 30.00
CA CYS A 347 -16.07 -21.05 29.69
C CYS A 347 -16.86 -19.80 30.12
N GLU A 348 -16.70 -19.38 31.38
CA GLU A 348 -17.47 -18.27 31.97
C GLU A 348 -17.19 -16.91 31.32
N ASN A 349 -15.99 -16.71 30.78
CA ASN A 349 -15.59 -15.44 30.17
C ASN A 349 -16.00 -15.30 28.70
N LEU A 350 -16.52 -16.37 28.09
CA LEU A 350 -16.89 -16.39 26.68
C LEU A 350 -18.21 -15.64 26.45
N ARG A 351 -18.11 -14.48 25.78
CA ARG A 351 -19.24 -13.58 25.48
C ARG A 351 -19.82 -13.83 24.09
N SER A 352 -18.96 -14.23 23.15
CA SER A 352 -19.34 -14.48 21.75
C SER A 352 -18.83 -15.83 21.29
N LEU A 353 -19.77 -16.75 21.00
CA LEU A 353 -19.47 -18.08 20.47
C LEU A 353 -20.25 -18.25 19.17
N LEU A 354 -19.52 -18.22 18.05
CA LEU A 354 -20.12 -18.34 16.72
C LEU A 354 -19.82 -19.74 16.16
N LEU A 355 -20.86 -20.52 15.92
CA LEU A 355 -20.75 -21.93 15.49
C LEU A 355 -21.56 -22.24 14.23
N GLU A 356 -22.17 -21.24 13.61
CA GLU A 356 -23.03 -21.43 12.43
C GLU A 356 -22.26 -22.02 11.24
N GLY A 357 -22.95 -22.75 10.36
CA GLY A 357 -22.34 -23.31 9.15
C GLY A 357 -21.42 -24.52 9.38
N ASN A 358 -21.52 -25.17 10.53
CA ASN A 358 -20.83 -26.45 10.82
C ASN A 358 -21.76 -27.66 10.63
N PRO A 359 -21.22 -28.86 10.40
CA PRO A 359 -22.00 -30.08 10.14
C PRO A 359 -22.62 -30.73 11.39
N PHE A 360 -22.36 -30.23 12.60
CA PHE A 360 -22.95 -30.79 13.82
C PHE A 360 -24.48 -30.73 13.81
N ARG A 361 -25.12 -31.76 14.37
CA ARG A 361 -26.59 -31.83 14.48
C ARG A 361 -27.12 -31.16 15.76
N THR A 362 -26.27 -31.09 16.78
CA THR A 362 -26.59 -30.57 18.10
C THR A 362 -25.43 -29.68 18.56
N PRO A 363 -25.69 -28.44 19.03
CA PRO A 363 -26.98 -27.76 19.21
C PRO A 363 -27.75 -27.49 17.90
N ARG A 364 -29.09 -27.47 17.95
CA ARG A 364 -29.92 -27.15 16.76
C ARG A 364 -29.76 -25.68 16.37
N ALA A 365 -29.97 -25.35 15.09
CA ALA A 365 -29.90 -23.98 14.58
C ALA A 365 -30.78 -22.99 15.36
N ALA A 366 -31.94 -23.41 15.87
CA ALA A 366 -32.81 -22.58 16.70
C ALA A 366 -32.19 -22.18 18.06
N VAL A 367 -31.26 -22.97 18.59
CA VAL A 367 -30.50 -22.63 19.80
C VAL A 367 -29.38 -21.66 19.45
N LEU A 368 -28.69 -21.89 18.33
CA LEU A 368 -27.65 -20.96 17.83
C LEU A 368 -28.21 -19.55 17.58
N ALA A 369 -29.40 -19.46 16.97
CA ALA A 369 -30.05 -18.18 16.66
C ALA A 369 -30.47 -17.36 17.89
N LYS A 370 -30.57 -17.97 19.07
CA LYS A 370 -30.87 -17.26 20.34
C LYS A 370 -29.64 -16.53 20.91
N GLY A 371 -28.48 -16.69 20.28
CA GLY A 371 -27.23 -16.04 20.66
C GLY A 371 -26.40 -16.84 21.66
N THR A 372 -25.20 -16.35 21.93
CA THR A 372 -24.15 -17.03 22.70
C THR A 372 -24.61 -17.51 24.07
N ALA A 373 -25.30 -16.69 24.84
CA ALA A 373 -25.70 -17.02 26.21
C ALA A 373 -26.59 -18.27 26.27
N ALA A 374 -27.56 -18.37 25.35
CA ALA A 374 -28.44 -19.53 25.25
C ALA A 374 -27.71 -20.80 24.79
N VAL A 375 -26.71 -20.65 23.89
CA VAL A 375 -25.86 -21.76 23.46
C VAL A 375 -25.02 -22.28 24.64
N LEU A 376 -24.39 -21.40 25.41
CA LEU A 376 -23.58 -21.80 26.57
C LEU A 376 -24.41 -22.43 27.69
N GLU A 377 -25.62 -21.93 27.94
CA GLU A 377 -26.56 -22.55 28.89
C GLU A 377 -27.00 -23.94 28.42
N TYR A 378 -27.33 -24.08 27.13
CA TYR A 378 -27.66 -25.37 26.53
C TYR A 378 -26.51 -26.37 26.70
N LEU A 379 -25.27 -25.95 26.42
CA LEU A 379 -24.09 -26.80 26.56
C LEU A 379 -23.87 -27.22 28.03
N ARG A 380 -24.02 -26.31 28.99
CA ARG A 380 -23.94 -26.61 30.43
C ARG A 380 -24.92 -27.69 30.88
N SER A 381 -26.15 -27.67 30.37
CA SER A 381 -27.18 -28.67 30.72
C SER A 381 -26.87 -30.09 30.22
N ARG A 382 -25.86 -30.25 29.36
CA ARG A 382 -25.49 -31.50 28.67
C ARG A 382 -24.12 -32.03 29.08
N ILE A 383 -23.45 -31.40 30.04
CA ILE A 383 -22.18 -31.89 30.58
C ILE A 383 -22.46 -33.23 31.30
N PRO A 384 -21.79 -34.32 30.92
CA PRO A 384 -21.92 -35.60 31.63
C PRO A 384 -21.52 -35.40 33.09
N SER A 385 -22.44 -35.72 34.00
CA SER A 385 -22.26 -35.66 35.46
C SER A 385 -21.25 -36.68 35.97
#